data_AF-A0A2L2YWX6-F1
#
_entry.id   AF-A0A2L2YWX6-F1
#
_cell.length_a   1.000
_cell.length_b   1.000
_cell.length_c   1.000
_cell.angle_alpha   90.00
_cell.angle_beta   90.00
_cell.angle_gamma   90.00
#
_symmetry.space_group_name_H-M   'P 1'
#
loop_
_entity.id
_entity.type
_entity.pdbx_description
1 polymer ?
#
loop_
_entity_poly.entity_id
_entity_poly.type
_entity_poly.pdbx_seq_one_letter_code
_entity_poly.pdbx_strand_id
1 'polypeptide(L)' 'LFQCEICGRCFSSNQRKKTHMETHLDVRNLFTCSLCGKTFTRKDTLQLHMKIVHRVVPITF' A
#
# COMPACT_ATOMS: atom_id res chain seq x y z
N LEU A 1 -17.88 -13.11 3.73
CA LEU A 1 -16.76 -12.92 2.76
C LEU A 1 -16.95 -11.57 2.09
N PHE A 2 -15.89 -10.75 1.98
CA PHE A 2 -15.96 -9.47 1.29
C PHE A 2 -15.36 -9.63 -0.10
N GLN A 3 -16.20 -9.67 -1.13
CA GLN A 3 -15.77 -9.93 -2.51
C GLN A 3 -15.42 -8.63 -3.23
N CYS A 4 -14.29 -8.62 -3.94
CA CYS A 4 -13.94 -7.56 -4.88
C CYS A 4 -14.84 -7.67 -6.12
N GLU A 5 -15.48 -6.57 -6.49
CA GLU A 5 -16.41 -6.52 -7.64
C GLU A 5 -15.68 -6.44 -8.98
N ILE A 6 -14.37 -6.16 -8.97
CA ILE A 6 -13.56 -6.03 -10.19
C ILE A 6 -12.92 -7.36 -10.57
N CYS A 7 -12.32 -8.08 -9.61
CA CYS A 7 -11.59 -9.33 -9.88
C CYS A 7 -12.17 -10.57 -9.18
N GLY A 8 -13.28 -10.42 -8.44
CA GLY A 8 -13.95 -11.54 -7.77
C GLY A 8 -13.23 -12.09 -6.54
N ARG A 9 -12.08 -11.53 -6.14
CA ARG A 9 -11.28 -12.03 -5.01
C ARG A 9 -11.99 -11.81 -3.66
N CYS A 10 -11.96 -12.82 -2.80
CA CYS A 10 -12.59 -12.77 -1.48
C CYS A 10 -11.61 -12.40 -0.37
N PHE A 11 -12.06 -11.56 0.55
CA PHE A 11 -11.29 -11.12 1.71
C PHE A 11 -12.01 -11.47 3.03
N SER A 12 -11.20 -11.67 4.07
CA SER A 12 -11.67 -11.98 5.42
C SER A 12 -12.24 -10.77 6.17
N SER A 13 -11.99 -9.54 5.68
CA SER A 13 -12.51 -8.32 6.28
C SER A 13 -12.78 -7.23 5.24
N ASN A 14 -13.73 -6.34 5.55
CA ASN A 14 -14.05 -5.20 4.69
C ASN A 14 -12.84 -4.26 4.51
N GLN A 15 -12.07 -4.06 5.57
CA GLN A 15 -10.86 -3.23 5.51
C GLN A 15 -9.85 -3.78 4.49
N ARG A 16 -9.66 -5.10 4.43
CA ARG A 16 -8.78 -5.75 3.45
C ARG A 16 -9.32 -5.62 2.02
N LYS A 17 -10.64 -5.78 1.80
CA LYS A 17 -11.28 -5.49 0.51
C LYS A 17 -11.02 -4.03 0.11
N LYS A 18 -11.24 -3.07 1.02
CA LYS A 18 -11.09 -1.63 0.74
C LYS A 18 -9.66 -1.28 0.32
N THR A 19 -8.64 -1.74 1.06
CA THR A 19 -7.22 -1.54 0.67
C THR A 19 -6.86 -2.23 -0.64
N HIS A 20 -7.51 -3.36 -0.93
CA HIS A 20 -7.32 -4.03 -2.21
C HIS A 20 -7.94 -3.25 -3.39
N MET A 21 -9.06 -2.56 -3.20
CA MET A 21 -9.67 -1.73 -4.26
C MET A 21 -8.72 -0.61 -4.73
N GLU A 22 -7.82 -0.12 -3.88
CA GLU A 22 -6.77 0.85 -4.24
C GLU A 22 -5.80 0.29 -5.29
N THR A 23 -5.65 -1.03 -5.39
CA THR A 23 -4.83 -1.68 -6.43
C THR A 23 -5.48 -1.70 -7.81
N HIS A 24 -6.81 -1.51 -7.87
CA HIS A 24 -7.54 -1.39 -9.14
C HIS A 24 -7.64 0.06 -9.60
N LEU A 25 -7.65 1.02 -8.66
CA LEU A 25 -7.69 2.45 -8.94
C LEU A 25 -6.25 2.97 -9.12
N ASP A 26 -5.64 2.59 -10.24
CA ASP A 26 -4.46 3.16 -10.88
C ASP A 26 -3.27 3.55 -9.98
N VAL A 27 -2.10 2.98 -10.29
CA VAL A 27 -0.71 3.14 -9.78
C VAL A 27 -0.29 4.54 -9.26
N ARG A 28 -1.07 5.59 -9.54
CA ARG A 28 -0.87 6.99 -9.17
C ARG A 28 -0.86 7.29 -7.66
N ASN A 29 -1.49 6.46 -6.82
CA ASN A 29 -1.47 6.62 -5.36
C ASN A 29 -0.46 5.72 -4.63
N LEU A 30 0.47 5.12 -5.38
CA LEU A 30 1.51 4.33 -4.73
C LEU A 30 2.57 5.23 -4.11
N PHE A 31 3.00 4.86 -2.92
CA PHE A 31 4.06 5.52 -2.18
C PHE A 31 5.40 4.97 -2.67
N THR A 32 6.16 5.80 -3.38
CA THR A 32 7.47 5.41 -3.91
C THR A 32 8.58 5.78 -2.94
N CYS A 33 9.47 4.84 -2.66
CA CYS A 33 10.69 5.09 -1.90
C CYS A 33 11.63 5.98 -2.71
N SER A 34 11.99 7.13 -2.16
CA SER A 34 12.91 8.07 -2.81
C SER A 34 14.35 7.57 -2.90
N LEU A 35 14.73 6.56 -2.11
CA LEU A 35 16.10 6.04 -2.05
C LEU A 35 16.36 4.87 -3.00
N CYS A 36 15.36 4.01 -3.23
CA CYS A 36 15.51 2.83 -4.09
C CYS A 36 14.45 2.69 -5.20
N GLY A 37 13.52 3.64 -5.30
CA GLY A 37 12.46 3.63 -6.32
C GLY A 37 11.40 2.55 -6.12
N LYS A 38 11.44 1.78 -5.01
CA LYS A 38 10.49 0.71 -4.74
C LYS A 38 9.13 1.27 -4.35
N THR A 39 8.08 0.69 -4.90
CA THR A 39 6.72 1.24 -4.84
C THR A 39 5.83 0.44 -3.90
N PHE A 40 5.06 1.13 -3.05
CA PHE A 40 4.21 0.53 -2.01
C PHE A 40 2.77 1.01 -2.15
N THR A 41 1.81 0.12 -1.91
CA THR A 41 0.37 0.46 -1.95
C THR A 41 -0.10 1.24 -0.74
N ARG A 42 0.68 1.24 0.36
CA ARG A 42 0.30 1.88 1.62
C ARG A 42 1.46 2.70 2.20
N LYS A 43 1.11 3.85 2.78
CA LYS A 43 2.07 4.81 3.39
C LYS A 43 2.83 4.20 4.56
N ASP A 44 2.15 3.47 5.43
CA ASP A 44 2.74 2.84 6.61
C ASP A 44 3.76 1.75 6.22
N THR A 45 3.50 1.05 5.12
CA THR A 45 4.41 0.04 4.58
C THR A 45 5.68 0.70 4.02
N LEU A 46 5.55 1.84 3.35
CA LEU A 46 6.72 2.65 2.95
C LEU A 46 7.49 3.16 4.18
N GLN A 47 6.82 3.68 5.21
CA GLN A 47 7.48 4.16 6.42
C GLN A 47 8.27 3.06 7.14
N LEU A 48 7.68 1.86 7.27
CA LEU A 48 8.36 0.71 7.83
C LEU A 48 9.58 0.35 6.98
N HIS A 49 9.42 0.28 5.65
CA HIS A 49 10.52 0.04 4.72
C HIS A 49 11.67 1.04 4.90
N MET A 50 11.36 2.33 4.98
CA MET A 50 12.36 3.39 5.21
C MET A 50 13.10 3.18 6.53
N LYS A 51 12.38 2.80 7.60
CA LYS A 51 12.96 2.57 8.93
C LYS A 51 13.84 1.32 9.00
N ILE A 52 13.47 0.23 8.34
CA ILE A 52 14.21 -1.04 8.46
C ILE A 52 15.29 -1.23 7.40
N VAL A 53 15.05 -0.77 6.16
CA VAL A 53 15.96 -0.97 5.02
C VAL A 53 16.95 0.16 4.93
N HIS A 54 16.47 1.40 5.03
CA HIS A 54 17.29 2.59 4.88
C HIS A 54 17.68 3.21 6.23
N ARG A 55 17.06 2.77 7.34
CA ARG A 55 17.23 3.35 8.69
C ARG A 55 16.92 4.85 8.73
N VAL A 56 16.01 5.30 7.85
CA VAL A 56 15.53 6.68 7.78
C VAL A 56 14.10 6.72 8.30
N VAL A 57 13.78 7.70 9.15
CA VAL A 57 12.40 7.96 9.58
C VAL A 57 11.87 9.10 8.73
N PRO A 58 10.95 8.86 7.77
CA PRO A 58 10.33 9.95 7.04
C PRO A 58 9.43 10.72 8.00
N ILE A 59 9.78 11.98 8.28
CA ILE A 59 8.91 12.90 9.01
C ILE A 59 7.75 13.20 8.07
N THR A 60 6.58 12.63 8.38
CA THR A 60 5.36 13.02 7.70
C THR A 60 4.87 14.30 8.33
N PHE A 61 5.02 15.43 7.61
CA PHE A 61 4.23 16.63 7.85
C PHE A 61 2.74 16.33 7.67
#